data_AF-A0A536CF20-F1
#
_entry.id   AF-A0A536CF20-F1
#
_cell.length_a   1.000
_cell.length_b   1.000
_cell.length_c   1.000
_cell.angle_alpha   90.00
_cell.angle_beta   90.00
_cell.angle_gamma   90.00
#
_symmetry.space_group_name_H-M   'P 1'
#
loop_
_entity.id
_entity.type
_entity.pdbx_description
1 polymer ?
#
loop_
_entity_poly.entity_id
_entity_poly.type
_entity_poly.pdbx_seq_one_letter_code
_entity_poly.pdbx_strand_id
1 'polypeptide(L)'
;MRTSGLPCRANPDCEAVFSLSHQNSMEALREAASRRDAHEIEVHDYRHVATTTLSGASTFAQGPAARRGRGRKRSEELNVI
;
A
#
# COMPACT_ATOMS: atom_id res chain seq x y z
N MET A 1 1.76 25.27 -4.53
CA MET A 1 0.29 25.18 -4.59
C MET A 1 -0.13 23.92 -3.86
N ARG A 2 -0.97 24.02 -2.82
CA ARG A 2 -1.59 22.82 -2.23
C ARG A 2 -2.71 22.39 -3.17
N THR A 3 -2.51 21.29 -3.89
CA THR A 3 -3.57 20.66 -4.68
C THR A 3 -4.62 20.14 -3.69
N SER A 4 -5.66 20.92 -3.45
CA SER A 4 -6.73 20.63 -2.46
C SER A 4 -7.69 19.52 -2.90
N GLY A 5 -7.30 18.72 -3.90
CA GLY A 5 -8.14 17.73 -4.53
C GLY A 5 -7.37 16.55 -5.10
N LEU A 6 -8.11 15.49 -5.36
CA LEU A 6 -7.61 14.24 -5.93
C LEU A 6 -7.73 14.32 -7.46
N PRO A 7 -6.63 14.27 -8.22
CA PRO A 7 -6.71 14.21 -9.68
C PRO A 7 -7.20 12.83 -10.15
N CYS A 8 -7.77 12.79 -11.36
CA CYS A 8 -8.05 11.55 -12.08
C CYS A 8 -6.75 10.76 -12.30
N ARG A 9 -6.82 9.43 -12.17
CA ARG A 9 -5.66 8.54 -12.37
C ARG A 9 -5.65 7.85 -13.72
N ALA A 10 -6.81 7.72 -14.35
CA ALA A 10 -7.01 6.87 -15.52
C ALA A 10 -6.23 7.37 -16.75
N ASN A 11 -6.13 8.68 -16.93
CA ASN A 11 -5.45 9.28 -18.07
C ASN A 11 -4.71 10.56 -17.63
N PRO A 12 -3.40 10.73 -17.95
CA PRO A 12 -2.66 11.96 -17.65
C PRO A 12 -3.23 13.22 -18.30
N ASP A 13 -3.98 13.10 -19.39
CA ASP A 13 -4.64 14.22 -20.07
C ASP A 13 -6.01 14.56 -19.48
N CYS A 14 -6.50 13.79 -18.50
CA CYS A 14 -7.76 14.09 -17.83
C CYS A 14 -7.54 15.14 -16.73
N GLU A 15 -8.02 16.36 -16.98
CA GLU A 15 -7.91 17.50 -16.06
C GLU A 15 -8.91 17.45 -14.89
N ALA A 16 -9.67 16.37 -14.74
CA ALA A 16 -10.64 16.24 -13.66
C ALA A 16 -9.95 16.17 -12.28
N VAL A 17 -10.29 17.13 -11.40
CA VAL A 17 -9.78 17.20 -10.02
C VAL A 17 -10.96 17.24 -9.04
N PHE A 18 -10.96 16.30 -8.09
CA PHE A 18 -12.02 16.13 -7.10
C PHE A 18 -11.61 16.82 -5.79
N SER A 19 -12.16 18.01 -5.56
CA SER A 19 -11.88 18.83 -4.38
C SER A 19 -12.42 18.21 -3.09
N LEU A 20 -11.70 18.45 -1.99
CA LEU A 20 -12.09 18.04 -0.65
C LEU A 20 -12.98 19.12 -0.01
N SER A 21 -14.09 18.72 0.60
CA SER A 21 -14.95 19.60 1.41
C SER A 21 -14.23 20.06 2.70
N HIS A 22 -13.54 19.14 3.36
CA HIS A 22 -12.71 19.40 4.54
C HIS A 22 -11.35 18.67 4.44
N GLN A 23 -10.25 19.42 4.40
CA GLN A 23 -8.91 18.83 4.21
C GLN A 23 -8.43 17.96 5.39
N ASN A 24 -9.00 18.13 6.57
CA ASN A 24 -8.61 17.41 7.79
C ASN A 24 -9.57 16.25 8.14
N SER A 25 -10.56 15.95 7.28
CA SER A 25 -11.53 14.90 7.52
C SER A 25 -11.26 13.68 6.64
N MET A 26 -11.11 12.52 7.27
CA MET A 26 -11.04 11.23 6.55
C MET A 26 -12.33 10.93 5.79
N GLU A 27 -13.47 11.43 6.24
CA GLU A 27 -14.75 11.25 5.56
C GLU A 27 -14.79 12.05 4.26
N ALA A 28 -14.37 13.32 4.29
CA ALA A 28 -14.25 14.14 3.10
C ALA A 28 -13.27 13.53 2.07
N LEU A 29 -12.18 12.91 2.53
CA LEU A 29 -11.25 12.17 1.67
C LEU A 29 -11.92 10.96 1.00
N ARG A 30 -12.73 10.19 1.74
CA ARG A 30 -13.45 9.03 1.20
C ARG A 30 -14.51 9.46 0.18
N GLU A 31 -15.23 10.54 0.44
CA GLU A 31 -16.24 11.08 -0.48
C GLU A 31 -15.61 11.64 -1.75
N ALA A 32 -14.50 12.37 -1.65
CA ALA A 32 -13.77 12.82 -2.83
C ALA A 32 -13.21 11.64 -3.64
N ALA A 33 -12.73 10.59 -2.96
CA ALA A 33 -12.25 9.38 -3.62
C ALA A 33 -13.37 8.62 -4.32
N SER A 34 -14.56 8.50 -3.74
CA SER A 34 -15.69 7.82 -4.39
C SER A 34 -16.17 8.56 -5.63
N ARG A 35 -16.20 9.90 -5.59
CA ARG A 35 -16.50 10.72 -6.78
C ARG A 35 -15.47 10.55 -7.88
N ARG A 36 -14.18 10.48 -7.51
CA ARG A 36 -13.12 10.18 -8.48
C ARG A 36 -13.31 8.80 -9.10
N ASP A 37 -13.53 7.78 -8.28
CA ASP A 37 -13.65 6.40 -8.76
C ASP A 37 -14.89 6.24 -9.68
N ALA A 38 -15.99 6.93 -9.38
CA ALA A 38 -17.16 6.97 -10.27
C ALA A 38 -16.83 7.59 -11.63
N HIS A 39 -16.16 8.74 -11.66
CA HIS A 39 -15.72 9.38 -12.90
C HIS A 39 -14.77 8.49 -13.71
N GLU A 40 -13.81 7.84 -13.04
CA GLU A 40 -12.85 6.96 -13.68
C GLU A 40 -13.55 5.77 -14.37
N ILE A 41 -14.58 5.20 -13.74
CA ILE A 41 -15.38 4.12 -14.33
C ILE A 41 -16.24 4.66 -15.49
N GLU A 42 -16.95 5.77 -15.30
CA GLU A 42 -17.91 6.29 -16.29
C GLU A 42 -17.23 6.86 -17.55
N VAL A 43 -16.11 7.57 -17.39
CA VAL A 43 -15.47 8.32 -18.48
C VAL A 43 -14.34 7.52 -19.14
N HIS A 44 -13.64 6.70 -18.37
CA HIS A 44 -12.43 6.02 -18.84
C HIS A 44 -12.54 4.50 -18.83
N ASP A 45 -13.66 3.93 -18.37
CA ASP A 45 -13.81 2.50 -18.07
C ASP A 45 -12.63 1.96 -17.23
N TYR A 46 -12.07 2.85 -16.40
CA TYR A 46 -10.89 2.54 -15.61
C TYR A 46 -11.32 1.94 -14.28
N ARG A 47 -10.81 0.75 -13.98
CA ARG A 47 -11.04 0.06 -12.72
C ARG A 47 -9.72 -0.22 -12.03
N HIS A 48 -9.44 0.52 -10.96
CA HIS A 48 -8.25 0.29 -10.16
C HIS A 48 -8.37 -1.04 -9.40
N VAL A 49 -7.67 -2.07 -9.88
CA VAL A 49 -7.61 -3.37 -9.20
C VAL A 49 -6.50 -3.31 -8.14
N ALA A 50 -6.90 -3.37 -6.87
CA ALA A 50 -5.95 -3.66 -5.81
C ALA A 50 -5.53 -5.13 -5.92
N THR A 51 -4.29 -5.39 -6.33
CA THR A 51 -3.70 -6.73 -6.31
C THR A 51 -3.41 -7.12 -4.85
N THR A 52 -4.42 -7.62 -4.14
CA THR A 52 -4.31 -8.09 -2.75
C THR A 52 -3.63 -9.46 -2.63
N THR A 53 -3.04 -9.99 -3.70
CA THR A 53 -2.43 -11.33 -3.72
C THR A 53 -0.97 -11.26 -4.17
N LEU A 54 -0.10 -10.71 -3.31
CA LEU A 54 1.19 -11.36 -3.12
C LEU A 54 0.93 -12.58 -2.21
N SER A 55 0.39 -13.66 -2.78
CA SER A 55 0.44 -15.00 -2.18
C SER A 55 1.90 -15.45 -2.21
N GLY A 56 2.72 -14.84 -1.37
CA GLY A 56 4.15 -14.97 -1.33
C GLY A 56 4.68 -13.87 -0.43
N ALA A 57 5.39 -14.25 0.63
CA ALA A 57 6.04 -13.29 1.52
C ALA A 57 6.84 -12.30 0.67
N SER A 58 6.49 -11.01 0.76
CA SER A 58 7.22 -9.95 0.05
C SER A 58 8.70 -10.05 0.39
N THR A 59 9.54 -10.31 -0.61
CA THR A 59 11.01 -10.33 -0.48
C THR A 59 11.58 -8.92 -0.28
N PHE A 60 10.77 -7.88 -0.45
CA PHE A 60 11.17 -6.48 -0.31
C PHE A 60 11.62 -6.12 1.11
N ALA A 61 11.10 -6.82 2.13
CA ALA A 61 11.48 -6.62 3.53
C ALA A 61 12.46 -7.68 4.06
N GLN A 62 12.93 -8.61 3.22
CA GLN A 62 13.90 -9.61 3.65
C GLN A 62 15.29 -8.97 3.63
N GLY A 63 15.68 -8.40 4.78
CA GLY A 63 17.08 -8.03 5.03
C GLY A 63 18.03 -9.21 4.74
N PRO A 64 19.33 -8.95 4.51
CA PRO A 64 20.27 -9.97 4.05
C PRO A 64 20.21 -11.21 4.95
N ALA A 65 19.99 -12.38 4.33
CA ALA A 65 19.88 -13.64 5.03
C ALA A 65 21.11 -13.85 5.92
N ALA A 66 20.92 -13.82 7.25
CA ALA A 66 22.00 -14.07 8.18
C ALA A 66 22.61 -15.44 7.85
N ARG A 67 23.87 -15.43 7.40
CA ARG A 67 24.63 -16.66 7.13
C ARG A 67 24.62 -17.48 8.42
N ARG A 68 23.90 -18.60 8.43
CA ARG A 68 23.87 -19.53 9.57
C ARG A 68 25.30 -20.00 9.82
N GLY A 69 25.95 -19.37 10.79
CA GLY A 69 27.27 -19.72 11.28
C GLY A 69 27.21 -21.14 11.83
N ARG A 70 27.92 -22.04 11.16
CA ARG A 70 28.12 -23.41 11.57
C ARG A 70 28.99 -23.40 12.84
N GLY A 71 28.45 -23.91 13.94
CA GLY A 71 29.23 -24.47 15.03
C GLY A 71 29.35 -23.63 16.30
N ARG A 72 28.74 -24.11 17.38
CA ARG A 72 29.35 -24.07 18.70
C ARG A 72 28.99 -25.35 19.46
N LYS A 73 29.90 -26.33 19.45
CA LYS A 73 29.92 -27.37 20.48
C LYS A 73 30.38 -26.71 21.77
N ARG A 74 29.61 -26.82 22.86
CA ARG A 74 30.16 -26.71 24.21
C ARG A 74 29.44 -27.69 25.13
N SER A 75 30.28 -28.40 25.86
CA SER A 75 30.10 -29.62 26.63
C SER A 75 29.30 -29.45 27.93
N GLU A 76 28.89 -30.62 28.43
CA GLU A 76 28.87 -31.06 29.83
C GLU A 76 27.89 -30.44 30.86
N GLU A 77 27.14 -31.38 31.44
CA GLU A 77 26.80 -31.52 32.87
C GLU A 77 25.72 -30.63 33.47
N LEU A 78 24.56 -31.24 33.75
CA LEU A 78 23.89 -31.23 35.05
C LEU A 78 22.60 -32.08 34.99
N ASN A 79 22.77 -33.40 35.09
CA ASN A 79 21.68 -34.26 35.55
C ASN A 79 21.61 -34.13 37.07
N VAL A 80 20.60 -33.43 37.56
CA VAL A 80 20.12 -33.56 38.93
C VAL A 80 18.73 -34.19 38.85
N ILE A 81 18.54 -35.19 39.71
CA ILE A 81 17.37 -36.05 39.99
C ILE A 81 17.51 -37.46 39.42
#